data_AF-A0A1I2W3P4-F1
#
_entry.id   AF-A0A1I2W3P4-F1
#
_cell.length_a   1.000
_cell.length_b   1.000
_cell.length_c   1.000
_cell.angle_alpha   90.00
_cell.angle_beta   90.00
_cell.angle_gamma   90.00
#
_symmetry.space_group_name_H-M   'P 1'
#
loop_
_entity.id
_entity.type
_entity.pdbx_description
1 polymer ?
#
loop_
_entity_poly.entity_id
_entity_poly.type
_entity_poly.pdbx_seq_one_letter_code
_entity_poly.pdbx_strand_id
1 'polypeptide(L)'
;MKKTHYLILFMLPCFFGCKKVDYLRNPPIELSKIDNHIVTIVQANKIALLHAAFPQPVKKPSRIMNLGEPIKSSVQMPNPLKTIKSTFPYNDSDSDPTLFIINFVEGGFVIVGGDDRIRPILAHSDKTSFPTDEEYPLQSQIG
;
A
#
# COMPACT_ATOMS: atom_id res chain seq x y z
N MET A 1 -42.94 -19.25 51.30
CA MET A 1 -43.52 -18.81 50.01
C MET A 1 -42.77 -17.56 49.51
N LYS A 2 -42.59 -17.45 48.18
CA LYS A 2 -41.96 -16.36 47.39
C LYS A 2 -40.43 -16.49 47.25
N LYS A 3 -39.91 -17.25 46.27
CA LYS A 3 -39.77 -17.03 44.81
C LYS A 3 -38.54 -16.17 44.44
N THR A 4 -37.42 -16.88 44.25
CA THR A 4 -36.44 -16.73 43.16
C THR A 4 -36.30 -15.35 42.51
N HIS A 5 -35.19 -14.65 42.79
CA HIS A 5 -34.69 -13.48 42.06
C HIS A 5 -33.28 -13.76 41.54
N TYR A 6 -33.17 -14.72 40.63
CA TYR A 6 -31.97 -14.96 39.83
C TYR A 6 -32.41 -15.38 38.43
N LEU A 7 -32.73 -14.41 37.57
CA LEU A 7 -32.80 -14.64 36.11
C LEU A 7 -32.89 -13.33 35.30
N ILE A 8 -32.06 -12.32 35.56
CA ILE A 8 -31.78 -11.31 34.52
C ILE A 8 -30.57 -11.82 33.73
N LEU A 9 -30.93 -12.84 32.94
CA LEU A 9 -30.17 -13.55 31.94
C LEU A 9 -29.86 -12.58 30.79
N PHE A 10 -28.61 -12.15 30.72
CA PHE A 10 -27.76 -12.42 29.57
C PHE A 10 -28.40 -12.19 28.18
N MET A 11 -28.85 -10.98 27.90
CA MET A 11 -29.26 -10.55 26.55
C MET A 11 -28.85 -9.10 26.30
N LEU A 12 -27.55 -8.79 26.43
CA LEU A 12 -26.99 -7.66 25.71
C LEU A 12 -26.34 -8.25 24.45
N PRO A 13 -27.08 -8.32 23.32
CA PRO A 13 -26.51 -8.88 22.11
C PRO A 13 -25.36 -7.98 21.66
N CYS A 14 -24.18 -8.57 21.56
CA CYS A 14 -23.01 -8.02 20.88
C CYS A 14 -23.32 -7.81 19.40
N PHE A 15 -24.17 -6.83 19.06
CA PHE A 15 -24.33 -6.32 17.70
C PHE A 15 -23.22 -5.32 17.35
N PHE A 16 -21.97 -5.66 17.70
CA PHE A 16 -20.83 -5.12 16.97
C PHE A 16 -20.75 -5.85 15.63
N GLY A 17 -21.74 -5.59 14.77
CA GLY A 17 -21.69 -5.98 13.39
C GLY A 17 -20.52 -5.24 12.75
N CYS A 18 -19.38 -5.92 12.62
CA CYS A 18 -18.30 -5.49 11.75
C CYS A 18 -18.89 -5.35 10.33
N LYS A 19 -19.22 -4.12 9.93
CA LYS A 19 -19.45 -3.81 8.52
C LYS A 19 -18.14 -4.06 7.81
N LYS A 20 -18.01 -5.20 7.14
CA LYS A 20 -16.93 -5.40 6.17
C LYS A 20 -17.23 -4.43 5.02
N VAL A 21 -16.42 -3.40 4.92
CA VAL A 21 -16.50 -2.44 3.81
C VAL A 21 -16.08 -3.19 2.55
N ASP A 22 -17.02 -3.41 1.64
CA ASP A 22 -16.77 -4.06 0.36
C ASP A 22 -16.02 -3.11 -0.58
N TYR A 23 -14.69 -3.11 -0.52
CA TYR A 23 -13.82 -2.46 -1.51
C TYR A 23 -13.76 -3.22 -2.86
N LEU A 24 -14.59 -4.26 -3.04
CA LEU A 24 -14.46 -5.30 -4.05
C LEU A 24 -15.00 -4.98 -5.46
N ARG A 25 -15.47 -3.74 -5.72
CA ARG A 25 -16.13 -3.45 -7.00
C ARG A 25 -15.27 -2.78 -8.06
N ASN A 26 -14.16 -2.16 -7.68
CA ASN A 26 -13.04 -1.70 -8.51
C ASN A 26 -12.03 -1.05 -7.55
N PRO A 27 -10.72 -1.40 -7.54
CA PRO A 27 -9.75 -0.50 -6.92
C PRO A 27 -9.90 0.87 -7.58
N PRO A 28 -10.09 1.97 -6.84
CA PRO A 28 -10.10 3.32 -7.42
C PRO A 28 -8.70 3.76 -7.90
N ILE A 29 -7.75 2.82 -8.00
CA ILE A 29 -6.35 3.09 -8.25
C ILE A 29 -6.08 2.87 -9.74
N GLU A 30 -6.44 3.86 -10.54
CA GLU A 30 -6.02 3.94 -11.93
C GLU A 30 -4.62 4.56 -12.00
N LEU A 31 -3.65 3.80 -12.51
CA LEU A 31 -2.32 4.32 -12.80
C LEU A 31 -2.40 5.19 -14.06
N SER A 32 -2.11 6.48 -13.94
CA SER A 32 -1.95 7.34 -15.11
C SER A 32 -0.68 6.94 -15.87
N LYS A 33 -0.63 7.26 -17.17
CA LYS A 33 0.57 7.07 -17.98
C LYS A 33 1.78 7.74 -17.30
N ILE A 34 2.91 7.05 -17.27
CA ILE A 34 4.20 7.59 -16.81
C ILE A 34 4.86 8.20 -18.04
N ASP A 35 5.11 9.50 -17.99
CA ASP A 35 5.77 10.24 -19.07
C ASP A 35 7.26 10.37 -18.73
N ASN A 36 8.11 10.24 -19.76
CA ASN A 36 9.58 10.34 -19.64
C ASN A 36 10.23 9.39 -18.62
N HIS A 37 9.55 8.30 -18.27
CA HIS A 37 10.00 7.32 -17.28
C HIS A 37 10.14 7.87 -15.85
N ILE A 38 9.70 9.10 -15.57
CA ILE A 38 9.83 9.72 -14.26
C ILE A 38 8.56 9.47 -13.46
N VAL A 39 8.71 8.82 -12.31
CA VAL A 39 7.63 8.54 -11.39
C VAL A 39 7.39 9.75 -10.50
N THR A 40 6.17 10.31 -10.56
CA THR A 40 5.74 11.36 -9.64
C THR A 40 5.34 10.80 -8.28
N ILE A 41 5.29 11.64 -7.25
CA ILE A 41 4.81 11.26 -5.91
C ILE A 41 3.40 10.62 -5.93
N VAL A 42 2.51 11.12 -6.80
CA VAL A 42 1.15 10.59 -6.95
C VAL A 42 1.18 9.18 -7.56
N GLN A 43 2.03 8.96 -8.56
CA GLN A 43 2.21 7.64 -9.15
C GLN A 43 2.86 6.68 -8.16
N ALA A 44 3.89 7.11 -7.43
CA ALA A 44 4.54 6.30 -6.40
C ALA A 44 3.56 5.83 -5.32
N ASN A 45 2.69 6.72 -4.86
CA ASN A 45 1.62 6.39 -3.91
C ASN A 45 0.67 5.32 -4.47
N LYS A 46 0.24 5.44 -5.72
CA LYS A 46 -0.62 4.45 -6.38
C LYS A 46 0.09 3.10 -6.55
N ILE A 47 1.35 3.11 -6.96
CA ILE A 47 2.19 1.91 -7.08
C ILE A 47 2.32 1.20 -5.73
N ALA A 48 2.59 1.95 -4.66
CA ALA A 48 2.72 1.41 -3.30
C ALA A 48 1.41 0.78 -2.80
N LEU A 49 0.26 1.43 -3.04
CA LEU A 49 -1.05 0.91 -2.68
C LEU A 49 -1.41 -0.36 -3.46
N LEU A 50 -1.13 -0.38 -4.77
CA LEU A 50 -1.31 -1.57 -5.60
C LEU A 50 -0.44 -2.74 -5.11
N HIS A 51 0.82 -2.46 -4.76
CA HIS A 51 1.71 -3.48 -4.22
C HIS A 51 1.25 -4.02 -2.86
N ALA A 52 0.78 -3.15 -1.96
CA ALA A 52 0.25 -3.56 -0.66
C ALA A 52 -1.01 -4.42 -0.80
N ALA A 53 -1.90 -4.07 -1.73
CA ALA A 53 -3.11 -4.84 -2.03
C ALA A 53 -2.79 -6.19 -2.70
N PHE A 54 -1.77 -6.22 -3.56
CA PHE A 54 -1.34 -7.38 -4.34
C PHE A 54 0.17 -7.60 -4.25
N PRO A 55 0.70 -8.07 -3.10
CA PRO A 55 2.11 -8.38 -2.97
C PRO A 55 2.36 -9.61 -3.83
N GLN A 56 2.80 -9.41 -5.07
CA GLN A 56 3.08 -10.51 -5.98
C GLN A 56 4.10 -11.43 -5.30
N PRO A 57 3.77 -12.71 -5.04
CA PRO A 57 4.80 -13.65 -4.68
C PRO A 57 5.73 -13.76 -5.90
N VAL A 58 7.00 -13.43 -5.74
CA VAL A 58 8.03 -13.61 -6.78
C VAL A 58 8.26 -15.12 -6.96
N LYS A 59 7.28 -15.84 -7.50
CA LYS A 59 7.38 -17.25 -7.85
C LYS A 59 7.50 -17.37 -9.35
N LYS A 60 8.73 -17.11 -9.82
CA LYS A 60 9.32 -17.41 -11.14
C LYS A 60 8.54 -16.95 -12.39
N PRO A 61 9.22 -16.42 -13.42
CA PRO A 61 8.57 -16.06 -14.68
C PRO A 61 8.06 -17.33 -15.35
N SER A 62 6.77 -17.61 -15.23
CA SER A 62 6.11 -18.62 -16.04
C SER A 62 4.85 -18.01 -16.63
N ARG A 63 4.91 -17.86 -17.95
CA ARG A 63 3.91 -17.34 -18.88
C ARG A 63 3.86 -15.82 -19.04
N ILE A 64 4.33 -15.42 -20.22
CA ILE A 64 4.02 -14.20 -20.94
C ILE A 64 2.53 -13.89 -20.78
N MET A 65 2.20 -12.85 -19.99
CA MET A 65 0.87 -12.25 -20.00
C MET A 65 0.74 -11.48 -21.31
N ASN A 66 -0.13 -11.93 -22.20
CA ASN A 66 -0.51 -11.16 -23.38
C ASN A 66 -1.30 -9.93 -22.92
N LEU A 67 -0.76 -8.74 -23.23
CA LEU A 67 -1.24 -7.41 -22.82
C LEU A 67 -2.51 -6.97 -23.58
N GLY A 68 -3.50 -7.85 -23.76
CA GLY A 68 -4.66 -7.56 -24.61
C GLY A 68 -5.97 -8.23 -24.25
N GLU A 69 -6.02 -9.08 -23.21
CA GLU A 69 -7.29 -9.67 -22.81
C GLU A 69 -7.99 -8.83 -21.72
N PRO A 70 -9.29 -8.49 -21.91
CA PRO A 70 -10.06 -7.80 -20.90
C PRO A 70 -10.18 -8.71 -19.67
N ILE A 71 -9.74 -8.21 -18.51
CA ILE A 71 -9.81 -8.91 -17.22
C ILE A 71 -11.29 -9.09 -16.86
N LYS A 72 -11.89 -10.17 -17.34
CA LYS A 72 -13.22 -10.63 -16.94
C LYS A 72 -13.09 -11.48 -15.68
N SER A 73 -12.78 -10.83 -14.57
CA SER A 73 -12.86 -11.47 -13.25
C SER A 73 -12.83 -10.41 -12.17
N SER A 74 -13.77 -10.50 -11.23
CA SER A 74 -13.72 -9.78 -9.97
C SER A 74 -12.41 -10.16 -9.26
N VAL A 75 -11.39 -9.34 -9.41
CA VAL A 75 -10.11 -9.55 -8.75
C VAL A 75 -10.33 -9.33 -7.26
N GLN A 76 -10.46 -10.41 -6.48
CA GLN A 76 -10.47 -10.33 -5.03
C GLN A 76 -9.07 -9.91 -4.59
N MET A 77 -8.97 -8.76 -3.91
CA MET A 77 -7.72 -8.34 -3.31
C MET A 77 -7.33 -9.34 -2.22
N PRO A 78 -6.10 -9.90 -2.26
CA PRO A 78 -5.65 -10.80 -1.20
C PRO A 78 -5.50 -10.07 0.13
N ASN A 79 -5.22 -8.76 0.11
CA ASN A 79 -5.06 -7.92 1.29
C ASN A 79 -6.04 -6.73 1.28
N PRO A 80 -6.46 -6.24 2.46
CA PRO A 80 -7.17 -4.98 2.56
C PRO A 80 -6.29 -3.82 2.08
N LEU A 81 -6.91 -2.80 1.47
CA LEU A 81 -6.20 -1.61 1.04
C LEU A 81 -5.62 -0.87 2.25
N LYS A 82 -4.32 -0.57 2.21
CA LYS A 82 -3.62 0.21 3.25
C LYS A 82 -3.84 1.71 3.06
N THR A 83 -3.60 2.48 4.11
CA THR A 83 -3.67 3.95 4.11
C THR A 83 -2.26 4.52 4.17
N ILE A 84 -1.94 5.47 3.30
CA ILE A 84 -0.64 6.14 3.31
C ILE A 84 -0.54 7.04 4.54
N LYS A 85 0.49 6.83 5.36
CA LYS A 85 0.84 7.69 6.50
C LYS A 85 1.72 8.86 6.05
N SER A 86 2.76 8.56 5.27
CA SER A 86 3.71 9.57 4.79
C SER A 86 4.46 9.06 3.56
N THR A 87 4.91 10.01 2.73
CA THR A 87 5.69 9.76 1.52
C THR A 87 6.88 10.72 1.49
N PHE A 88 8.09 10.17 1.39
CA PHE A 88 9.34 10.93 1.35
C PHE A 88 10.06 10.71 0.02
N PRO A 89 10.29 11.74 -0.79
CA PRO A 89 11.22 11.65 -1.90
C PRO A 89 12.65 11.59 -1.36
N TYR A 90 13.49 10.75 -1.94
CA TYR A 90 14.93 10.76 -1.75
C TYR A 90 15.60 11.06 -3.08
N ASN A 91 16.45 12.08 -3.05
CA ASN A 91 17.17 12.55 -4.22
C ASN A 91 18.66 12.37 -3.92
N ASP A 92 19.38 11.77 -4.85
CA ASP A 92 20.84 11.64 -4.77
C ASP A 92 21.54 12.92 -5.29
N SER A 93 20.81 13.81 -5.97
CA SER A 93 21.29 15.10 -6.48
C SER A 93 20.13 16.12 -6.61
N ASP A 94 20.38 17.33 -7.12
CA ASP A 94 19.37 18.38 -7.36
C ASP A 94 18.32 18.03 -8.45
N SER A 95 18.30 16.79 -8.93
CA SER A 95 17.41 16.29 -9.98
C SER A 95 16.09 15.70 -9.45
N ASP A 96 15.31 15.12 -10.35
CA ASP A 96 14.13 14.31 -10.02
C ASP A 96 14.45 13.24 -8.96
N PRO A 97 13.48 12.86 -8.10
CA PRO A 97 13.72 11.89 -7.04
C PRO A 97 14.18 10.53 -7.57
N THR A 98 15.24 9.99 -6.98
CA THR A 98 15.76 8.65 -7.32
C THR A 98 14.82 7.56 -6.79
N LEU A 99 14.18 7.81 -5.64
CA LEU A 99 13.20 6.91 -5.03
C LEU A 99 12.21 7.65 -4.13
N PHE A 100 11.11 6.97 -3.80
CA PHE A 100 10.11 7.40 -2.84
C PHE A 100 9.98 6.34 -1.75
N ILE A 101 9.94 6.77 -0.50
CA ILE A 101 9.69 5.92 0.67
C ILE A 101 8.28 6.20 1.16
N ILE A 102 7.40 5.21 1.12
CA ILE A 102 6.00 5.33 1.51
C ILE A 102 5.76 4.48 2.76
N ASN A 103 5.39 5.12 3.86
CA ASN A 103 4.96 4.47 5.10
C ASN A 103 3.44 4.34 5.14
N PHE A 104 2.92 3.23 5.67
CA PHE A 104 1.48 3.03 5.86
C PHE A 104 1.05 3.22 7.31
N VAL A 105 -0.21 3.61 7.52
CA VAL A 105 -0.82 3.80 8.84
C VAL A 105 -0.92 2.46 9.58
N GLU A 106 -1.25 1.40 8.84
CA GLU A 106 -1.40 0.03 9.36
C GLU A 106 -0.05 -0.66 9.65
N GLY A 107 1.07 0.04 9.43
CA GLY A 107 2.41 -0.51 9.49
C GLY A 107 2.89 -1.05 8.14
N GLY A 108 4.21 -1.22 8.05
CA GLY A 108 4.87 -1.52 6.80
C GLY A 108 5.31 -0.28 6.02
N PHE A 109 6.14 -0.51 5.02
CA PHE A 109 6.59 0.49 4.06
C PHE A 109 6.80 -0.11 2.68
N VAL A 110 6.84 0.74 1.66
CA VAL A 110 7.26 0.41 0.30
C VAL A 110 8.23 1.48 -0.19
N ILE A 111 9.35 1.05 -0.77
CA ILE A 111 10.28 1.91 -1.50
C ILE A 111 10.01 1.75 -2.99
N VAL A 112 9.60 2.84 -3.63
CA VAL A 112 9.29 2.92 -5.05
C VAL A 112 10.43 3.62 -5.78
N GLY A 113 10.89 3.07 -6.90
CA GLY A 113 11.88 3.73 -7.76
C GLY A 113 11.30 4.99 -8.42
N GLY A 114 12.13 6.03 -8.55
CA GLY A 114 11.79 7.25 -9.29
C GLY A 114 11.77 7.07 -10.82
N ASP A 115 12.28 5.95 -11.30
CA ASP A 115 12.32 5.57 -12.72
C ASP A 115 11.54 4.27 -12.95
N ASP A 116 10.62 4.25 -13.92
CA ASP A 116 9.77 3.09 -14.22
C ASP A 116 10.43 2.05 -15.15
N ARG A 117 11.62 2.34 -15.70
CA ARG A 117 12.42 1.41 -16.51
C ARG A 117 13.09 0.34 -15.66
N ILE A 118 13.30 0.63 -14.37
CA ILE A 118 13.79 -0.34 -13.39
C ILE A 118 12.61 -1.00 -12.66
N ARG A 119 12.89 -1.98 -11.79
CA ARG A 119 11.83 -2.60 -10.99
C ARG A 119 11.18 -1.52 -10.12
N PRO A 120 9.87 -1.25 -10.24
CA PRO A 120 9.24 -0.11 -9.59
C PRO A 120 9.22 -0.25 -8.06
N ILE A 121 9.19 -1.48 -7.54
CA ILE A 121 9.32 -1.75 -6.09
C ILE A 121 10.75 -2.19 -5.81
N LEU A 122 11.49 -1.37 -5.06
CA LEU A 122 12.88 -1.62 -4.67
C LEU A 122 12.96 -2.45 -3.38
N ALA A 123 12.10 -2.13 -2.41
CA ALA A 123 11.99 -2.84 -1.14
C ALA A 123 10.60 -2.66 -0.53
N HIS A 124 10.21 -3.55 0.37
CA HIS A 124 8.99 -3.41 1.16
C HIS A 124 9.10 -4.14 2.49
N SER A 125 8.26 -3.74 3.44
CA SER A 125 7.96 -4.46 4.67
C SER A 125 6.46 -4.41 4.91
N ASP A 126 5.87 -5.51 5.34
CA ASP A 126 4.44 -5.54 5.65
C ASP A 126 4.10 -5.02 7.05
N LYS A 127 5.09 -5.02 7.95
CA LYS A 127 4.88 -4.86 9.40
C LYS A 127 5.54 -3.61 9.96
N THR A 128 6.81 -3.39 9.62
CA THR A 128 7.61 -2.31 10.20
C THR A 128 7.56 -1.08 9.31
N SER A 129 7.48 0.11 9.89
CA SER A 129 7.65 1.36 9.15
C SER A 129 9.13 1.63 8.89
N PHE A 130 9.43 2.33 7.80
CA PHE A 130 10.75 2.88 7.57
C PHE A 130 10.98 4.03 8.56
N PRO A 131 12.11 4.05 9.30
CA PRO A 131 12.40 5.12 10.23
C PRO A 131 12.53 6.43 9.46
N THR A 132 11.71 7.40 9.85
CA THR A 132 11.72 8.75 9.29
C THR A 132 11.97 9.68 10.44
N ASP A 133 13.14 9.51 11.06
CA ASP A 133 13.61 10.49 12.02
C ASP A 133 13.95 11.73 11.19
N GLU A 134 13.41 12.89 11.58
CA GLU A 134 13.62 14.21 10.96
C GLU A 134 15.09 14.68 11.00
N GLU A 135 16.02 13.76 11.25
CA GLU A 135 17.43 13.98 11.54
C GLU A 135 18.35 13.15 10.62
N TYR A 136 17.87 12.77 9.44
CA TYR A 136 18.80 12.59 8.33
C TYR A 136 19.07 13.98 7.76
N PRO A 137 20.26 14.58 7.99
CA PRO A 137 20.59 15.82 7.33
C PRO A 137 20.49 15.55 5.84
N LEU A 138 19.60 16.29 5.16
CA LEU A 138 19.77 16.59 3.75
C LEU A 138 21.26 16.93 3.61
N GLN A 139 22.01 16.12 2.88
CA GLN A 139 23.44 16.32 2.72
C GLN A 139 23.64 17.67 2.02
N SER A 140 23.71 18.75 2.80
CA SER A 140 24.50 19.92 2.50
C SER A 140 25.96 19.54 2.75
N GLN A 141 26.51 18.73 1.86
CA GLN A 141 27.94 18.71 1.60
C GLN A 141 28.06 19.12 0.14
N ILE A 142 28.02 20.42 -0.16
CA ILE A 142 29.20 21.28 -0.32
C ILE A 142 30.41 20.46 -0.80
N GLY A 143 30.66 20.56 -2.10
CA GLY A 143 31.85 20.13 -2.82
C GLY A 143 31.77 20.68 -4.23
#